data_AF-A0A2J8QBU4-F1
#
_entry.id   AF-A0A2J8QBU4-F1
#
_cell.length_a   1.000
_cell.length_b   1.000
_cell.length_c   1.000
_cell.angle_alpha   90.00
_cell.angle_beta   90.00
_cell.angle_gamma   90.00
#
_symmetry.space_group_name_H-M   'P 1'
#
loop_
_entity.id
_entity.type
_entity.pdbx_description
1 polymer ?
#
loop_
_entity_poly.entity_id
_entity_poly.type
_entity_poly.pdbx_seq_one_letter_code
_entity_poly.pdbx_strand_id
1 'polypeptide(L)'
;AEVGERGEATDHHQVSLVLSTWGEISEITSIKKEDVISTLQYLNLINYYKGQYILTLSEDIVDGHERAMLKRLLRIDSKCLHFTPKDWSKRGKW
;
A
#
# COMPACT_ATOMS: atom_id res chain seq x y z
N ALA A 1 33.98 12.71 -25.17
CA ALA A 1 33.57 11.36 -24.75
C ALA A 1 33.81 11.26 -23.26
N GLU A 2 32.78 11.46 -22.44
CA GLU A 2 32.75 10.98 -21.05
C GLU A 2 31.29 10.62 -20.76
N VAL A 3 30.98 9.35 -21.01
CA VAL A 3 29.73 8.71 -20.61
C VAL A 3 29.86 8.47 -19.11
N GLY A 4 29.24 9.33 -18.31
CA GLY A 4 29.09 9.13 -16.87
C GLY A 4 27.97 8.14 -16.59
N GLU A 5 28.23 6.85 -16.80
CA GLU A 5 27.40 5.76 -16.24
C GLU A 5 27.52 5.81 -14.71
N ARG A 6 26.61 6.54 -14.06
CA ARG A 6 26.36 6.41 -12.62
C ARG A 6 25.01 5.75 -12.39
N GLY A 7 25.06 4.55 -11.80
CA GLY A 7 24.01 4.03 -10.94
C GLY A 7 22.92 3.21 -11.64
N GLU A 8 23.25 1.99 -12.05
CA GLU A 8 22.26 0.96 -12.35
C GLU A 8 22.56 -0.31 -11.54
N ALA A 9 22.65 -0.11 -10.23
CA ALA A 9 22.56 -1.16 -9.23
C ALA A 9 21.50 -0.74 -8.22
N THR A 10 20.25 -0.58 -8.68
CA THR A 10 19.10 -0.58 -7.76
C THR A 10 18.91 -2.02 -7.30
N ASP A 11 19.63 -2.32 -6.22
CA ASP A 11 19.54 -3.45 -5.31
C ASP A 11 18.28 -4.31 -5.48
N HIS A 12 18.45 -5.54 -5.97
CA HIS A 12 17.42 -6.58 -5.93
C HIS A 12 16.81 -6.76 -4.53
N HIS A 13 17.56 -6.42 -3.47
CA HIS A 13 17.11 -6.43 -2.09
C HIS A 13 16.02 -5.38 -1.82
N GLN A 14 16.15 -4.18 -2.39
CA GLN A 14 15.20 -3.09 -2.22
C GLN A 14 13.87 -3.37 -2.94
N VAL A 15 13.93 -4.08 -4.07
CA VAL A 15 12.75 -4.51 -4.86
C VAL A 15 11.96 -5.59 -4.12
N SER A 16 12.67 -6.55 -3.52
CA SER A 16 12.03 -7.60 -2.73
C SER A 16 11.28 -7.04 -1.53
N LEU A 17 11.79 -5.96 -0.91
CA LEU A 17 11.12 -5.30 0.21
C LEU A 17 9.80 -4.66 -0.21
N VAL A 18 9.74 -3.98 -1.36
CA VAL A 18 8.52 -3.31 -1.86
C VAL A 18 7.39 -4.31 -2.14
N LEU A 19 7.69 -5.47 -2.73
CA LEU A 19 6.69 -6.50 -3.01
C LEU A 19 6.10 -7.10 -1.73
N SER A 20 6.94 -7.30 -0.70
CA SER A 20 6.46 -7.72 0.62
C SER A 20 5.52 -6.68 1.22
N THR A 21 5.86 -5.40 1.13
CA THR A 21 5.06 -4.30 1.71
C THR A 21 3.63 -4.22 1.14
N TRP A 22 3.41 -4.49 -0.16
CA TRP A 22 2.05 -4.46 -0.72
C TRP A 22 1.19 -5.63 -0.24
N GLY A 23 1.81 -6.80 -0.06
CA GLY A 23 1.15 -7.96 0.53
C GLY A 23 0.66 -7.64 1.95
N GLU A 24 1.53 -7.06 2.76
CA GLU A 24 1.24 -6.66 4.13
C GLU A 24 0.14 -5.59 4.20
N ILE A 25 0.19 -4.55 3.35
CA ILE A 25 -0.84 -3.52 3.31
C ILE A 25 -2.20 -4.13 2.92
N SER A 26 -2.22 -5.01 1.92
CA SER A 26 -3.43 -5.69 1.48
C SER A 26 -4.03 -6.55 2.59
N GLU A 27 -3.19 -7.24 3.37
CA GLU A 27 -3.61 -8.08 4.49
C GLU A 27 -4.19 -7.26 5.65
N ILE A 28 -3.54 -6.16 6.03
CA ILE A 28 -3.97 -5.31 7.15
C ILE A 28 -5.23 -4.51 6.81
N THR A 29 -5.33 -4.01 5.57
CA THR A 29 -6.44 -3.12 5.16
C THR A 29 -7.59 -3.87 4.52
N SER A 30 -7.42 -5.13 4.16
CA SER A 30 -8.34 -5.91 3.31
C SER A 30 -8.64 -5.26 1.95
N ILE A 31 -7.79 -4.33 1.49
CA ILE A 31 -7.85 -3.72 0.15
C ILE A 31 -7.13 -4.65 -0.82
N LYS A 32 -7.66 -4.83 -2.03
CA LYS A 32 -6.99 -5.66 -3.04
C LYS A 32 -5.64 -5.06 -3.43
N LYS A 33 -4.67 -5.92 -3.75
CA LYS A 33 -3.32 -5.50 -4.16
C LYS A 33 -3.35 -4.51 -5.34
N GLU A 34 -4.23 -4.72 -6.32
CA GLU A 34 -4.43 -3.83 -7.48
C GLU A 34 -4.88 -2.42 -7.06
N ASP A 35 -5.78 -2.33 -6.09
CA ASP A 35 -6.31 -1.06 -5.56
C ASP A 35 -5.28 -0.37 -4.68
N VAL A 36 -4.45 -1.12 -3.94
CA VAL A 36 -3.31 -0.57 -3.18
C VAL A 36 -2.32 0.11 -4.13
N ILE A 37 -1.92 -0.56 -5.20
CA ILE A 37 -0.99 0.00 -6.20
C ILE A 37 -1.61 1.24 -6.85
N SER A 38 -2.87 1.15 -7.30
CA SER A 38 -3.57 2.27 -7.95
C SER A 38 -3.68 3.49 -7.03
N THR A 39 -3.98 3.26 -5.73
CA THR A 39 -4.08 4.34 -4.73
C THR A 39 -2.72 4.98 -4.46
N LEU A 40 -1.66 4.17 -4.30
CA LEU A 40 -0.32 4.69 -4.08
C LEU A 40 0.21 5.47 -5.29
N GLN A 41 -0.12 5.04 -6.51
CA GLN A 41 0.18 5.80 -7.74
C GLN A 41 -0.57 7.13 -7.77
N TYR A 42 -1.87 7.12 -7.45
CA TYR A 42 -2.68 8.34 -7.40
C TYR A 42 -2.16 9.35 -6.37
N LEU A 43 -1.66 8.86 -5.23
CA LEU A 43 -1.03 9.68 -4.19
C LEU A 43 0.43 10.05 -4.49
N ASN A 44 0.97 9.65 -5.64
CA ASN A 44 2.36 9.85 -6.05
C ASN A 44 3.37 9.32 -5.01
N LEU A 45 2.98 8.27 -4.28
CA LEU A 45 3.77 7.59 -3.24
C LEU A 45 4.65 6.50 -3.81
N ILE A 46 4.38 6.05 -5.04
CA ILE A 46 5.19 5.04 -5.73
C ILE A 46 5.55 5.53 -7.12
N ASN A 47 6.80 5.31 -7.51
CA ASN A 47 7.32 5.63 -8.82
C ASN A 47 7.72 4.35 -9.54
N TYR A 48 7.38 4.24 -10.83
CA TYR A 48 7.81 3.12 -11.65
C TYR A 48 9.10 3.48 -12.38
N TYR A 49 10.20 2.83 -12.02
CA TYR A 49 11.52 3.06 -12.59
C TYR A 49 12.14 1.73 -13.02
N LYS A 50 12.59 1.64 -14.28
CA LYS A 50 13.31 0.47 -14.84
C LYS A 50 12.63 -0.88 -14.61
N GLY A 51 11.30 -0.93 -14.72
CA GLY A 51 10.56 -2.18 -14.53
C GLY A 51 10.17 -2.48 -13.08
N GLN A 52 10.49 -1.58 -12.15
CA GLN A 52 10.33 -1.77 -10.71
C GLN A 52 9.56 -0.62 -10.09
N TYR A 53 8.84 -0.91 -9.02
CA TYR A 53 8.15 0.11 -8.23
C TYR A 53 9.02 0.51 -7.04
N ILE A 54 9.19 1.81 -6.86
CA ILE A 54 9.98 2.41 -5.79
C ILE A 54 9.05 3.25 -4.93
N LEU A 55 9.01 2.97 -3.62
CA LEU A 55 8.28 3.79 -2.66
C LEU A 55 9.02 5.12 -2.46
N THR A 56 8.31 6.23 -2.62
CA THR A 56 8.81 7.59 -2.42
C THR A 56 7.97 8.26 -1.35
N LEU A 57 8.50 8.32 -0.13
CA LEU A 57 7.90 9.06 0.98
C LEU A 57 8.69 10.36 1.16
N SER A 58 8.03 11.49 0.92
CA SER A 58 8.58 12.83 1.21
C SER A 58 7.99 13.35 2.51
N GLU A 59 8.74 14.20 3.23
CA GLU A 59 8.29 14.81 4.49
C GLU A 59 6.96 15.56 4.30
N ASP A 60 6.78 16.27 3.19
CA ASP A 60 5.53 16.97 2.86
C ASP A 60 4.29 16.06 2.83
N ILE A 61 4.46 14.80 2.38
CA ILE A 61 3.36 13.83 2.30
C ILE A 61 3.02 13.31 3.69
N VAL A 62 4.03 13.08 4.54
CA VAL A 62 3.83 12.68 5.93
C VAL A 62 3.11 13.78 6.69
N ASP A 63 3.59 15.02 6.61
CA ASP A 63 2.96 16.19 7.23
C ASP A 63 1.54 16.45 6.71
N GLY A 64 1.32 16.23 5.41
CA GLY A 64 0.00 16.31 4.80
C GLY A 64 -0.96 15.24 5.35
N HIS A 65 -0.46 14.01 5.49
CA HIS A 65 -1.23 12.90 6.05
C HIS A 65 -1.59 13.15 7.52
N GLU A 66 -0.64 13.60 8.35
CA GLU A 66 -0.90 13.94 9.75
C GLU A 66 -1.97 15.03 9.89
N ARG A 67 -1.84 16.13 9.12
CA ARG A 67 -2.85 17.19 9.08
C ARG A 67 -4.22 16.70 8.62
N ALA A 68 -4.27 15.76 7.68
CA ALA A 68 -5.52 15.14 7.24
C ALA A 68 -6.11 14.20 8.31
N MET A 69 -5.27 13.46 9.05
CA MET A 69 -5.71 12.60 10.16
C MET A 69 -6.30 13.42 11.31
N LEU A 70 -5.73 14.59 11.62
CA LEU A 70 -6.26 15.49 12.66
C LEU A 70 -7.70 15.96 12.37
N LYS A 71 -8.10 16.03 11.09
CA LYS A 71 -9.46 16.40 10.68
C LYS A 71 -10.46 15.24 10.76
N ARG A 72 -9.99 13.99 10.90
CA ARG A 72 -10.85 12.79 10.95
C ARG A 72 -11.30 12.54 12.40
N LEU A 73 -12.41 13.19 12.78
CA LEU A 73 -12.94 13.14 14.15
C LEU A 73 -13.58 11.79 14.54
N LEU A 74 -14.03 11.00 13.56
CA LEU A 74 -14.69 9.71 13.79
C LEU A 74 -13.89 8.59 13.11
N ARG A 75 -13.53 7.57 13.90
CA ARG A 75 -12.92 6.32 13.41
C ARG A 75 -13.73 5.13 13.94
N ILE A 76 -13.74 4.06 13.15
CA ILE A 76 -14.38 2.80 13.54
C ILE A 76 -13.43 2.07 14.49
N ASP A 77 -13.89 1.76 15.69
CA ASP A 77 -13.21 0.82 16.57
C ASP A 77 -13.60 -0.61 16.18
N SER A 78 -12.62 -1.39 15.72
CA SER A 78 -12.85 -2.79 15.35
C SER A 78 -13.31 -3.64 16.53
N LYS A 79 -13.02 -3.26 17.77
CA LYS A 79 -13.45 -3.99 18.98
C LYS A 79 -14.95 -3.86 19.24
N CYS A 80 -15.57 -2.79 18.76
CA CYS A 80 -17.01 -2.55 18.89
C CYS A 80 -17.83 -3.19 17.75
N LEU A 81 -17.16 -3.77 16.75
CA LEU A 81 -17.82 -4.42 15.61
C LEU A 81 -18.14 -5.88 15.95
N HIS A 82 -19.36 -6.13 16.43
CA HIS A 82 -19.87 -7.50 16.62
C HIS A 82 -20.47 -8.03 15.33
N PHE A 83 -19.61 -8.53 14.44
CA PHE A 83 -20.02 -9.12 13.17
C PHE A 83 -19.32 -10.46 12.93
N THR A 84 -20.12 -11.49 12.68
CA THR A 84 -19.62 -12.80 12.23
C THR A 84 -20.09 -13.00 10.79
N PRO A 85 -19.17 -13.16 9.80
CA PRO A 85 -19.56 -13.38 8.42
C PRO A 85 -20.40 -14.65 8.30
N LYS A 86 -21.51 -14.55 7.57
CA LYS A 86 -22.39 -15.69 7.35
C LYS A 86 -21.75 -16.66 6.38
N ASP A 87 -21.59 -17.91 6.81
CA ASP A 87 -21.12 -18.99 5.95
C ASP A 87 -22.25 -19.42 4.98
N TRP A 88 -22.10 -19.04 3.71
CA TRP A 88 -23.05 -19.40 2.65
C TRP A 88 -22.80 -20.81 2.08
N SER A 89 -21.66 -21.44 2.42
CA SER A 89 -21.27 -22.77 1.94
C SER A 89 -22.13 -23.89 2.56
N LYS A 90 -22.82 -23.58 3.67
CA LYS A 90 -23.69 -24.51 4.41
C LYS A 90 -25.16 -24.48 3.99
N ARG A 91 -25.54 -23.79 2.89
CA ARG A 91 -26.87 -23.99 2.30
C ARG A 91 -26.93 -25.38 1.65
N GLY A 92 -27.15 -26.38 2.51
CA GLY A 92 -27.51 -27.73 2.11
C GLY A 92 -28.75 -27.69 1.23
N LYS A 93 -28.56 -28.19 0.01
CA LYS A 93 -29.45 -29.01 -0.82
C LYS A 93 -30.91 -29.05 -0.34
N TRP A 94 -31.80 -28.50 -1.17
CA TRP A 94 -33.22 -28.85 -1.16
C TRP A 94 -33.39 -30.33 -1.50
#